data_AF-A0A416W011-F1
#
_entry.id   AF-A0A416W011-F1
#
_cell.length_a   1.000
_cell.length_b   1.000
_cell.length_c   1.000
_cell.angle_alpha   90.00
_cell.angle_beta   90.00
_cell.angle_gamma   90.00
#
_symmetry.space_group_name_H-M   'P 1'
#
loop_
_entity.id
_entity.type
_entity.pdbx_description
1 polymer ?
#
loop_
_entity_poly.entity_id
_entity_poly.type
_entity_poly.pdbx_seq_one_letter_code
_entity_poly.pdbx_strand_id
1 'polypeptide(L)'
;MTVNEVVSIQQPGWSPAMGIYMNVPSGISEVSVNGVKENVATIQGAGVIVYLSALTQEINEVEITHALGTAKVSIKKVEKAQTVKHSVTINGNKVAEVEDGSTYTLGDAQYGYYTDGKIYKPGTVLTITGDIALTSIDSLSVDMANGAAIKLSTPAGLKFQAKVSSNNGEAVKSDAIKEGMLITANDIYENNSSALDLTSPYAMLNIVNEGWFDESAMTYCGAVANISEANYTRDFIARAYVTITYTDNTSVTVYSGMSQTRSVSYVASAVKAAGYPGIAASEIPVVDSFIK
;
A
#
# COMPACT_ATOMS: atom_id res chain seq x y z
N MET A 1 -36.12 22.50 47.06
CA MET A 1 -36.07 21.03 47.02
C MET A 1 -35.29 20.64 45.78
N THR A 2 -34.35 19.71 45.89
CA THR A 2 -33.56 19.22 44.75
C THR A 2 -34.34 18.11 44.05
N VAL A 3 -34.30 18.03 42.72
CA VAL A 3 -34.86 16.88 42.01
C VAL A 3 -34.16 15.61 42.48
N ASN A 4 -34.94 14.62 42.92
CA ASN A 4 -34.42 13.42 43.58
C ASN A 4 -33.69 12.49 42.61
N GLU A 5 -34.18 12.37 41.36
CA GLU A 5 -33.53 11.57 40.32
C GLU A 5 -34.02 11.93 38.91
N VAL A 6 -33.13 11.75 37.92
CA VAL A 6 -33.47 11.62 36.49
C VAL A 6 -33.46 10.13 36.18
N VAL A 7 -34.60 9.58 35.76
CA VAL A 7 -34.76 8.12 35.65
C VAL A 7 -34.36 7.60 34.28
N SER A 8 -34.84 8.24 33.20
CA SER A 8 -34.66 7.75 31.83
C SER A 8 -35.02 8.82 30.78
N ILE A 9 -34.56 8.62 29.54
CA ILE A 9 -35.11 9.28 28.35
C ILE A 9 -36.15 8.32 27.75
N GLN A 10 -37.41 8.75 27.63
CA GLN A 10 -38.50 7.88 27.16
C GLN A 10 -39.65 8.68 26.52
N GLN A 11 -40.53 7.96 25.80
CA GLN A 11 -41.81 8.47 25.28
C GLN A 11 -42.93 7.54 25.77
N PRO A 12 -43.43 7.74 27.00
CA PRO A 12 -44.53 6.93 27.52
C PRO A 12 -45.84 7.30 26.81
N GLY A 13 -46.82 6.39 26.79
CA GLY A 13 -48.07 6.58 26.03
C GLY A 13 -48.94 7.79 26.44
N TRP A 14 -48.65 8.40 27.59
CA TRP A 14 -49.30 9.64 28.07
C TRP A 14 -48.57 10.92 27.65
N SER A 15 -47.42 10.82 26.99
CA SER A 15 -46.66 11.96 26.48
C SER A 15 -46.64 11.99 24.95
N PRO A 16 -46.93 13.13 24.30
CA PRO A 16 -46.94 13.24 22.86
C PRO A 16 -45.52 13.30 22.24
N ALA A 17 -44.47 13.45 23.06
CA ALA A 17 -43.09 13.62 22.58
C ALA A 17 -42.07 12.88 23.45
N MET A 18 -40.90 12.57 22.86
CA MET A 18 -39.75 12.06 23.60
C MET A 18 -39.18 13.12 24.53
N GLY A 19 -38.84 12.72 25.75
CA GLY A 19 -38.29 13.63 26.75
C GLY A 19 -37.56 12.93 27.89
N ILE A 20 -37.09 13.74 28.82
CA ILE A 20 -36.43 13.31 30.05
C ILE A 20 -37.50 13.16 31.12
N TYR A 21 -37.62 11.97 31.70
CA TYR A 21 -38.54 11.74 32.82
C TYR A 21 -37.91 12.18 34.14
N MET A 22 -38.66 12.97 34.91
CA MET A 22 -38.32 13.40 36.26
C MET A 22 -39.53 13.21 37.18
N ASN A 23 -39.29 13.04 38.47
CA ASN A 23 -40.33 12.93 39.49
C ASN A 23 -40.03 13.85 40.67
N VAL A 24 -41.07 14.42 41.28
CA VAL A 24 -40.99 15.23 42.49
C VAL A 24 -41.87 14.62 43.60
N PRO A 25 -41.76 15.05 44.88
CA PRO A 25 -42.46 14.40 45.99
C PRO A 25 -43.97 14.66 46.07
N SER A 26 -44.55 15.55 45.26
CA SER A 26 -45.98 15.86 45.27
C SER A 26 -46.48 16.29 43.90
N GLY A 27 -47.81 16.42 43.74
CA GLY A 27 -48.43 16.78 42.45
C GLY A 27 -47.85 18.07 41.85
N ILE A 28 -47.49 18.01 40.58
CA ILE A 28 -46.92 19.13 39.81
C ILE A 28 -48.07 20.01 39.30
N SER A 29 -47.95 21.32 39.51
CA SER A 29 -48.90 22.31 38.99
C SER A 29 -48.38 23.03 37.74
N GLU A 30 -47.07 23.18 37.60
CA GLU A 30 -46.47 23.93 36.48
C GLU A 30 -45.04 23.45 36.21
N VAL A 31 -44.65 23.49 34.94
CA VAL A 31 -43.27 23.25 34.49
C VAL A 31 -42.89 24.38 33.54
N SER A 32 -41.68 24.92 33.69
CA SER A 32 -41.08 25.80 32.70
C SER A 32 -39.70 25.32 32.30
N VAL A 33 -39.33 25.54 31.04
CA VAL A 33 -37.99 25.32 30.51
C VAL A 33 -37.52 26.64 29.93
N ASN A 34 -36.43 27.17 30.48
CA ASN A 34 -35.89 28.49 30.12
C ASN A 34 -36.94 29.62 30.22
N GLY A 35 -37.84 29.53 31.20
CA GLY A 35 -38.95 30.46 31.39
C GLY A 35 -40.15 30.26 30.45
N VAL A 36 -40.10 29.32 29.51
CA VAL A 36 -41.22 28.97 28.62
C VAL A 36 -42.06 27.87 29.23
N LYS A 37 -43.39 28.00 29.20
CA LYS A 37 -44.34 27.07 29.84
C LYS A 37 -45.17 26.24 28.86
N GLU A 38 -45.34 26.74 27.64
CA GLU A 38 -46.15 26.07 26.63
C GLU A 38 -45.32 25.08 25.84
N ASN A 39 -45.86 23.87 25.61
CA ASN A 39 -45.24 22.83 24.79
C ASN A 39 -43.82 22.47 25.23
N VAL A 40 -43.51 22.56 26.53
CA VAL A 40 -42.19 22.20 27.07
C VAL A 40 -42.16 20.86 27.78
N ALA A 41 -43.31 20.37 28.26
CA ALA A 41 -43.39 19.13 29.02
C ALA A 41 -44.82 18.53 29.03
N THR A 42 -44.93 17.27 29.43
CA THR A 42 -46.20 16.65 29.87
C THR A 42 -46.13 16.30 31.35
N ILE A 43 -47.19 16.59 32.11
CA ILE A 43 -47.30 16.29 33.54
C ILE A 43 -48.25 15.11 33.77
N GLN A 44 -47.89 14.19 34.66
CA GLN A 44 -48.77 13.14 35.18
C GLN A 44 -48.57 12.97 36.69
N GLY A 45 -49.49 13.52 37.49
CA GLY A 45 -49.40 13.47 38.95
C GLY A 45 -48.13 14.16 39.46
N ALA A 46 -47.22 13.39 40.06
CA ALA A 46 -45.93 13.88 40.54
C ALA A 46 -44.79 13.75 39.51
N GLY A 47 -45.05 13.09 38.36
CA GLY A 47 -44.07 12.88 37.30
C GLY A 47 -44.21 13.87 36.13
N VAL A 48 -43.10 14.12 35.43
CA VAL A 48 -43.02 14.98 34.25
C VAL A 48 -42.11 14.39 33.17
N ILE A 49 -42.48 14.55 31.90
CA ILE A 49 -41.60 14.36 30.74
C ILE A 49 -41.25 15.75 30.20
N VAL A 50 -40.01 16.20 30.39
CA VAL A 50 -39.50 17.44 29.79
C VAL A 50 -39.04 17.15 28.37
N TYR A 51 -39.62 17.81 27.38
CA TYR A 51 -39.35 17.51 25.98
C TYR A 51 -37.93 17.88 25.59
N LEU A 52 -37.27 17.01 24.81
CA LEU A 52 -35.95 17.31 24.27
C LEU A 52 -35.96 18.56 23.38
N SER A 53 -37.07 18.82 22.68
CA SER A 53 -37.26 20.00 21.84
C SER A 53 -37.29 21.33 22.62
N ALA A 54 -37.56 21.30 23.93
CA ALA A 54 -37.58 22.48 24.78
C ALA A 54 -36.17 22.87 25.27
N LEU A 55 -35.19 21.98 25.14
CA LEU A 55 -33.80 22.18 25.61
C LEU A 55 -32.96 22.93 24.56
N THR A 56 -33.30 24.19 24.32
CA THR A 56 -32.75 25.01 23.21
C THR A 56 -31.46 25.76 23.54
N GLN A 57 -31.07 25.86 24.81
CA GLN A 57 -29.90 26.60 25.27
C GLN A 57 -28.69 25.67 25.55
N GLU A 58 -27.50 26.24 25.71
CA GLU A 58 -26.31 25.47 26.14
C GLU A 58 -26.51 24.89 27.55
N ILE A 59 -27.11 25.67 28.44
CA ILE A 59 -27.56 25.23 29.77
C ILE A 59 -29.04 25.59 29.84
N ASN A 60 -29.88 24.57 29.99
CA ASN A 60 -31.32 24.73 30.07
C ASN A 60 -31.75 24.66 31.53
N GLU A 61 -32.45 25.68 32.01
CA GLU A 61 -33.04 25.68 33.34
C GLU A 61 -34.47 25.13 33.26
N VAL A 62 -34.74 24.07 34.00
CA VAL A 62 -36.06 23.48 34.17
C VAL A 62 -36.55 23.83 35.58
N GLU A 63 -37.67 24.51 35.67
CA GLU A 63 -38.36 24.76 36.94
C GLU A 63 -39.64 23.93 37.01
N ILE A 64 -39.84 23.22 38.13
CA ILE A 64 -40.99 22.36 38.39
C ILE A 64 -41.66 22.85 39.68
N THR A 65 -42.87 23.37 39.58
CA THR A 65 -43.65 23.83 40.73
C THR A 65 -44.62 22.74 41.17
N HIS A 66 -44.59 22.41 42.46
CA HIS A 66 -45.43 21.38 43.08
C HIS A 66 -45.89 21.84 44.48
N ALA A 67 -46.78 21.07 45.12
CA ALA A 67 -47.42 21.49 46.37
C ALA A 67 -46.48 21.79 47.57
N LEU A 68 -45.21 21.35 47.51
CA LEU A 68 -44.21 21.60 48.57
C LEU A 68 -43.18 22.67 48.17
N GLY A 69 -43.32 23.32 47.01
CA GLY A 69 -42.44 24.38 46.52
C GLY A 69 -42.01 24.21 45.06
N THR A 70 -40.92 24.88 44.69
CA THR A 70 -40.33 24.80 43.35
C THR A 70 -39.01 24.04 43.39
N ALA A 71 -38.85 23.10 42.46
CA ALA A 71 -37.59 22.40 42.18
C ALA A 71 -36.96 22.96 40.90
N LYS A 72 -35.63 23.08 40.89
CA LYS A 72 -34.88 23.54 39.71
C LYS A 72 -33.85 22.49 39.28
N VAL A 73 -33.69 22.31 37.98
CA VAL A 73 -32.66 21.46 37.36
C VAL A 73 -31.99 22.22 36.23
N SER A 74 -30.66 22.14 36.16
CA SER A 74 -29.90 22.65 35.01
C SER A 74 -29.44 21.49 34.14
N ILE A 75 -29.81 21.49 32.87
CA ILE A 75 -29.41 20.49 31.88
C ILE A 75 -28.45 21.14 30.89
N LYS A 76 -27.19 20.73 30.92
CA LYS A 76 -26.19 21.19 29.94
C LYS A 76 -26.24 20.34 28.67
N LYS A 77 -26.35 20.98 27.51
CA LYS A 77 -26.07 20.35 26.21
C LYS A 77 -24.56 20.09 26.14
N VAL A 78 -24.19 18.82 26.02
CA VAL A 78 -22.80 18.41 25.78
C VAL A 78 -22.75 17.80 24.39
N GLU A 79 -21.97 18.40 23.50
CA GLU A 79 -21.64 17.76 22.23
C GLU A 79 -20.64 16.65 22.49
N LYS A 80 -20.97 15.42 22.09
CA LYS A 80 -19.99 14.34 22.09
C LYS A 80 -18.99 14.67 20.98
N ALA A 81 -17.71 14.80 21.33
CA ALA A 81 -16.66 14.98 20.34
C ALA A 81 -16.81 13.89 19.27
N GLN A 82 -17.02 14.30 18.03
CA GLN A 82 -16.98 13.36 16.92
C GLN A 82 -15.53 12.94 16.75
N THR A 83 -15.26 11.67 17.03
CA THR A 83 -13.98 11.05 16.71
C THR A 83 -13.85 11.04 15.18
N VAL A 84 -12.85 11.76 14.67
CA VAL A 84 -12.46 11.67 13.26
C VAL A 84 -11.97 10.25 13.02
N LYS A 85 -12.49 9.61 11.97
CA LYS A 85 -12.10 8.26 11.60
C LYS A 85 -11.60 8.23 10.17
N HIS A 86 -10.64 7.35 9.94
CA HIS A 86 -10.02 7.14 8.65
C HIS A 86 -10.14 5.67 8.25
N SER A 87 -10.28 5.46 6.95
CA SER A 87 -10.35 4.15 6.32
C SER A 87 -8.97 3.63 5.96
N VAL A 88 -8.79 2.34 6.17
CA VAL A 88 -7.65 1.59 5.61
C VAL A 88 -8.21 0.69 4.52
N THR A 89 -7.70 0.88 3.31
CA THR A 89 -8.11 0.13 2.13
C THR A 89 -6.94 -0.69 1.60
N ILE A 90 -7.13 -1.98 1.39
CA ILE A 90 -6.15 -2.88 0.78
C ILE A 90 -6.76 -3.49 -0.49
N ASN A 91 -6.08 -3.35 -1.62
CA ASN A 91 -6.54 -3.84 -2.93
C ASN A 91 -7.96 -3.36 -3.28
N GLY A 92 -8.26 -2.08 -2.97
CA GLY A 92 -9.57 -1.47 -3.18
C GLY A 92 -10.66 -1.86 -2.17
N ASN A 93 -10.38 -2.77 -1.23
CA ASN A 93 -11.34 -3.18 -0.21
C ASN A 93 -11.05 -2.47 1.12
N LYS A 94 -12.08 -1.86 1.72
CA LYS A 94 -11.98 -1.31 3.08
C LYS A 94 -11.82 -2.46 4.07
N VAL A 95 -10.65 -2.55 4.70
CA VAL A 95 -10.30 -3.60 5.67
C VAL A 95 -10.43 -3.13 7.11
N ALA A 96 -10.36 -1.82 7.36
CA ALA A 96 -10.54 -1.25 8.69
C ALA A 96 -11.05 0.20 8.63
N GLU A 97 -11.55 0.66 9.78
CA GLU A 97 -11.84 2.05 10.08
C GLU A 97 -11.34 2.33 11.49
N VAL A 98 -10.42 3.28 11.64
CA VAL A 98 -9.76 3.58 12.91
C VAL A 98 -9.86 5.07 13.23
N GLU A 99 -9.75 5.44 14.50
CA GLU A 99 -9.72 6.85 14.91
C GLU A 99 -8.42 7.51 14.48
N ASP A 100 -8.45 8.82 14.23
CA ASP A 100 -7.27 9.62 13.89
C ASP A 100 -6.14 9.43 14.91
N GLY A 101 -4.92 9.23 14.42
CA GLY A 101 -3.73 8.94 15.23
C GLY A 101 -3.62 7.50 15.74
N SER A 102 -4.63 6.65 15.51
CA SER A 102 -4.56 5.22 15.84
C SER A 102 -3.59 4.48 14.94
N THR A 103 -3.17 3.28 15.36
CA THR A 103 -2.29 2.43 14.57
C THR A 103 -3.06 1.33 13.83
N TYR A 104 -2.49 0.89 12.71
CA TYR A 104 -2.94 -0.28 11.96
C TYR A 104 -1.73 -1.16 11.60
N THR A 105 -1.81 -2.46 11.88
CA THR A 105 -0.73 -3.41 11.55
C THR A 105 -1.04 -4.06 10.21
N LEU A 106 -0.12 -3.96 9.26
CA LEU A 106 -0.23 -4.58 7.95
C LEU A 106 -0.20 -6.12 8.07
N GLY A 107 -0.87 -6.79 7.12
CA GLY A 107 -0.91 -8.25 7.06
C GLY A 107 0.38 -8.90 6.55
N ASP A 108 0.24 -10.08 5.96
CA ASP A 108 1.31 -11.03 5.63
C ASP A 108 1.59 -11.18 4.12
N ALA A 109 1.21 -10.19 3.30
CA ALA A 109 1.52 -10.19 1.86
C ALA A 109 3.02 -10.43 1.60
N GLN A 110 3.39 -11.41 0.77
CA GLN A 110 4.75 -11.97 0.73
C GLN A 110 5.88 -10.92 0.62
N TYR A 111 5.69 -9.89 -0.21
CA TYR A 111 6.69 -8.86 -0.48
C TYR A 111 6.30 -7.49 0.08
N GLY A 112 5.18 -7.37 0.80
CA GLY A 112 4.74 -6.16 1.47
C GLY A 112 3.58 -5.43 0.77
N TYR A 113 3.48 -4.13 1.03
CA TYR A 113 2.36 -3.28 0.60
C TYR A 113 2.88 -2.00 -0.02
N TYR A 114 2.42 -1.70 -1.23
CA TYR A 114 2.79 -0.52 -2.00
C TYR A 114 1.76 0.61 -1.83
N THR A 115 2.26 1.83 -1.64
CA THR A 115 1.47 3.06 -1.76
C THR A 115 2.41 4.25 -1.98
N ASP A 116 2.02 5.20 -2.84
CA ASP A 116 2.76 6.44 -3.12
C ASP A 116 4.28 6.27 -3.33
N GLY A 117 4.69 5.32 -4.16
CA GLY A 117 6.10 5.07 -4.48
C GLY A 117 6.89 4.40 -3.35
N LYS A 118 6.25 4.02 -2.24
CA LYS A 118 6.86 3.39 -1.07
C LYS A 118 6.36 1.96 -0.90
N ILE A 119 7.21 1.10 -0.33
CA ILE A 119 6.85 -0.27 0.02
C ILE A 119 7.05 -0.47 1.52
N TYR A 120 5.98 -0.86 2.19
CA TYR A 120 5.97 -1.23 3.60
C TYR A 120 6.11 -2.74 3.73
N LYS A 121 6.92 -3.20 4.69
CA LYS A 121 7.06 -4.63 4.97
C LYS A 121 5.76 -5.25 5.48
N PRO A 122 5.62 -6.57 5.33
CA PRO A 122 4.59 -7.32 6.04
C PRO A 122 4.72 -7.11 7.56
N GLY A 123 3.60 -6.98 8.27
CA GLY A 123 3.60 -6.70 9.71
C GLY A 123 4.00 -5.28 10.13
N THR A 124 4.25 -4.35 9.20
CA THR A 124 4.55 -2.95 9.56
C THR A 124 3.37 -2.32 10.31
N VAL A 125 3.65 -1.59 11.39
CA VAL A 125 2.66 -0.80 12.12
C VAL A 125 2.65 0.62 11.57
N LEU A 126 1.52 1.04 11.00
CA LEU A 126 1.28 2.38 10.48
C LEU A 126 0.55 3.23 11.50
N THR A 127 0.86 4.52 11.58
CA THR A 127 0.03 5.52 12.25
C THR A 127 -0.92 6.14 11.23
N ILE A 128 -2.23 6.12 11.50
CA ILE A 128 -3.27 6.53 10.57
C ILE A 128 -3.73 7.94 10.90
N THR A 129 -3.33 8.92 10.08
CA THR A 129 -3.71 10.34 10.21
C THR A 129 -4.58 10.82 9.04
N GLY A 130 -5.03 9.89 8.20
CA GLY A 130 -5.79 10.12 6.98
C GLY A 130 -6.20 8.79 6.36
N ASP A 131 -7.14 8.83 5.43
CA ASP A 131 -7.47 7.66 4.61
C ASP A 131 -6.23 7.16 3.89
N ILE A 132 -6.01 5.84 3.91
CA ILE A 132 -4.87 5.21 3.24
C ILE A 132 -5.34 4.07 2.34
N ALA A 133 -4.81 4.04 1.13
CA ALA A 133 -5.00 2.96 0.18
C ALA A 133 -3.64 2.29 -0.11
N LEU A 134 -3.58 0.98 0.08
CA LEU A 134 -2.41 0.17 -0.22
C LEU A 134 -2.78 -0.95 -1.19
N THR A 135 -1.79 -1.39 -1.96
CA THR A 135 -1.91 -2.57 -2.83
C THR A 135 -0.88 -3.60 -2.40
N SER A 136 -1.30 -4.83 -2.11
CA SER A 136 -0.40 -5.90 -1.69
C SER A 136 0.54 -6.32 -2.85
N ILE A 137 1.75 -6.75 -2.49
CA ILE A 137 2.68 -7.43 -3.39
C ILE A 137 2.78 -8.87 -2.91
N ASP A 138 1.87 -9.72 -3.41
CA ASP A 138 1.78 -11.13 -3.04
C ASP A 138 2.67 -12.00 -3.92
N SER A 139 3.00 -11.53 -5.13
CA SER A 139 3.91 -12.21 -6.03
C SER A 139 4.88 -11.24 -6.68
N LEU A 140 6.14 -11.65 -6.74
CA LEU A 140 7.20 -10.99 -7.46
C LEU A 140 8.19 -12.06 -7.90
N SER A 141 8.44 -12.14 -9.21
CA SER A 141 9.45 -13.02 -9.79
C SER A 141 10.17 -12.32 -10.93
N VAL A 142 11.33 -12.86 -11.27
CA VAL A 142 12.08 -12.46 -12.45
C VAL A 142 12.62 -13.69 -13.14
N ASP A 143 12.50 -13.73 -14.46
CA ASP A 143 12.85 -14.89 -15.28
C ASP A 143 13.78 -14.49 -16.42
N MET A 144 14.82 -15.29 -16.65
CA MET A 144 15.70 -15.13 -17.81
C MET A 144 15.04 -15.66 -19.07
N ALA A 145 15.18 -14.95 -20.18
CA ALA A 145 14.80 -15.48 -21.49
C ALA A 145 15.75 -16.63 -21.90
N ASN A 146 15.21 -17.60 -22.63
CA ASN A 146 16.00 -18.69 -23.21
C ASN A 146 16.79 -18.20 -24.42
N GLY A 147 17.95 -17.59 -24.19
CA GLY A 147 18.90 -17.20 -25.22
C GLY A 147 19.59 -15.88 -24.95
N ALA A 148 20.31 -15.42 -25.97
CA ALA A 148 20.97 -14.13 -25.99
C ALA A 148 20.90 -13.57 -27.42
N ALA A 149 21.12 -12.27 -27.56
CA ALA A 149 21.11 -11.57 -28.83
C ALA A 149 22.36 -10.70 -28.98
N ILE A 150 22.65 -10.27 -30.20
CA ILE A 150 23.70 -9.27 -30.43
C ILE A 150 23.19 -7.91 -29.95
N LYS A 151 24.00 -7.23 -29.15
CA LYS A 151 23.87 -5.79 -28.88
C LYS A 151 24.50 -5.06 -30.06
N LEU A 152 23.65 -4.43 -30.89
CA LEU A 152 24.09 -3.71 -32.09
C LEU A 152 24.55 -2.28 -31.79
N SER A 153 24.02 -1.66 -30.73
CA SER A 153 24.41 -0.30 -30.33
C SER A 153 25.87 -0.26 -29.88
N THR A 154 26.60 0.78 -30.29
CA THR A 154 28.01 0.96 -29.91
C THR A 154 28.14 1.31 -28.42
N PRO A 155 29.06 0.68 -27.66
CA PRO A 155 29.87 -0.48 -28.07
C PRO A 155 29.04 -1.76 -28.21
N ALA A 156 29.24 -2.48 -29.30
CA ALA A 156 28.51 -3.71 -29.60
C ALA A 156 28.93 -4.86 -28.67
N GLY A 157 28.13 -5.94 -28.63
CA GLY A 157 28.44 -7.11 -27.80
C GLY A 157 27.28 -8.11 -27.68
N LEU A 158 27.14 -8.71 -26.50
CA LEU A 158 26.16 -9.75 -26.20
C LEU A 158 25.14 -9.24 -25.18
N LYS A 159 23.84 -9.38 -25.46
CA LYS A 159 22.76 -9.02 -24.52
C LYS A 159 21.89 -10.21 -24.14
N PHE A 160 21.46 -10.22 -22.90
CA PHE A 160 20.47 -11.14 -22.35
C PHE A 160 19.22 -10.36 -21.95
N GLN A 161 18.08 -11.03 -21.94
CA GLN A 161 16.79 -10.42 -21.58
C GLN A 161 16.23 -11.11 -20.34
N ALA A 162 15.56 -10.33 -19.50
CA ALA A 162 14.78 -10.83 -18.38
C ALA A 162 13.38 -10.23 -18.38
N LYS A 163 12.45 -10.91 -17.70
CA LYS A 163 11.07 -10.48 -17.52
C LYS A 163 10.73 -10.46 -16.03
N VAL A 164 10.15 -9.37 -15.55
CA VAL A 164 9.57 -9.29 -14.21
C VAL A 164 8.09 -9.67 -14.28
N SER A 165 7.61 -10.44 -13.30
CA SER A 165 6.18 -10.73 -13.12
C SER A 165 5.77 -10.40 -11.69
N SER A 166 4.64 -9.70 -11.53
CA SER A 166 4.11 -9.28 -10.24
C SER A 166 2.60 -9.11 -10.30
N ASN A 167 1.91 -9.33 -9.18
CA ASN A 167 0.50 -8.94 -9.04
C ASN A 167 0.32 -7.41 -8.95
N ASN A 168 1.42 -6.68 -8.73
CA ASN A 168 1.44 -5.24 -8.56
C ASN A 168 2.44 -4.60 -9.54
N GLY A 169 1.97 -4.30 -10.75
CA GLY A 169 2.80 -3.72 -11.81
C GLY A 169 3.23 -2.28 -11.55
N GLU A 170 2.46 -1.52 -10.76
CA GLU A 170 2.83 -0.16 -10.38
C GLU A 170 4.02 -0.14 -9.42
N ALA A 171 4.05 -1.06 -8.45
CA ALA A 171 5.18 -1.19 -7.52
C ALA A 171 6.49 -1.50 -8.26
N VAL A 172 6.45 -2.38 -9.28
CA VAL A 172 7.63 -2.72 -10.09
C VAL A 172 8.18 -1.49 -10.83
N LYS A 173 7.31 -0.56 -11.23
CA LYS A 173 7.73 0.67 -11.93
C LYS A 173 8.18 1.78 -10.98
N SER A 174 8.07 1.58 -9.67
CA SER A 174 8.42 2.59 -8.67
C SER A 174 9.91 2.57 -8.35
N ASP A 175 10.43 3.65 -7.78
CA ASP A 175 11.82 3.72 -7.33
C ASP A 175 12.16 2.79 -6.16
N ALA A 176 11.16 2.30 -5.44
CA ALA A 176 11.35 1.33 -4.36
C ALA A 176 11.77 -0.05 -4.88
N ILE A 177 11.55 -0.34 -6.16
CA ILE A 177 11.99 -1.57 -6.81
C ILE A 177 13.08 -1.24 -7.83
N LYS A 178 14.19 -1.99 -7.77
CA LYS A 178 15.30 -1.89 -8.73
C LYS A 178 15.60 -3.25 -9.32
N GLU A 179 15.53 -3.36 -10.64
CA GLU A 179 15.94 -4.54 -11.38
C GLU A 179 17.41 -4.44 -11.80
N GLY A 180 17.99 -5.59 -12.13
CA GLY A 180 19.29 -5.62 -12.79
C GLY A 180 19.72 -7.01 -13.16
N MET A 181 20.90 -7.09 -13.78
CA MET A 181 21.43 -8.32 -14.32
C MET A 181 22.89 -8.49 -13.96
N LEU A 182 23.20 -9.65 -13.40
CA LEU A 182 24.55 -10.11 -13.16
C LEU A 182 25.00 -10.91 -14.37
N ILE A 183 26.19 -10.61 -14.90
CA ILE A 183 26.78 -11.37 -16.02
C ILE A 183 28.24 -11.67 -15.71
N THR A 184 28.64 -12.92 -15.87
CA THR A 184 30.04 -13.33 -15.74
C THR A 184 30.41 -14.32 -16.84
N ALA A 185 31.70 -14.56 -17.04
CA ALA A 185 32.15 -15.63 -17.91
C ALA A 185 31.86 -16.99 -17.25
N ASN A 186 31.41 -17.97 -18.03
CA ASN A 186 30.93 -19.25 -17.49
C ASN A 186 32.02 -20.03 -16.73
N ASP A 187 33.26 -19.99 -17.21
CA ASP A 187 34.39 -20.62 -16.54
C ASP A 187 34.71 -19.97 -15.18
N ILE A 188 34.48 -18.67 -15.01
CA ILE A 188 34.58 -18.00 -13.71
C ILE A 188 33.46 -18.49 -12.79
N TYR A 189 32.22 -18.54 -13.30
CA TYR A 189 31.06 -19.03 -12.56
C TYR A 189 31.25 -20.47 -12.06
N GLU A 190 31.67 -21.40 -12.92
CA GLU A 190 31.92 -22.80 -12.58
C GLU A 190 33.05 -22.94 -11.53
N ASN A 191 34.12 -22.16 -11.66
CA ASN A 191 35.22 -22.14 -10.70
C ASN A 191 34.83 -21.55 -9.32
N ASN A 192 33.68 -20.88 -9.21
CA ASN A 192 33.18 -20.28 -7.98
C ASN A 192 31.90 -20.97 -7.48
N SER A 193 31.89 -22.30 -7.52
CA SER A 193 30.79 -23.14 -6.99
C SER A 193 29.43 -22.87 -7.64
N SER A 194 29.41 -22.30 -8.85
CA SER A 194 28.18 -22.03 -9.58
C SER A 194 27.19 -21.14 -8.80
N ALA A 195 27.69 -20.22 -7.97
CA ALA A 195 26.89 -19.24 -7.24
C ALA A 195 27.10 -17.85 -7.84
N LEU A 196 26.03 -17.21 -8.32
CA LEU A 196 26.05 -15.84 -8.85
C LEU A 196 24.95 -15.01 -8.19
N ASP A 197 25.35 -14.03 -7.39
CA ASP A 197 24.48 -13.09 -6.67
C ASP A 197 25.20 -11.75 -6.45
N LEU A 198 24.53 -10.78 -5.85
CA LEU A 198 25.07 -9.42 -5.67
C LEU A 198 26.31 -9.37 -4.77
N THR A 199 26.58 -10.42 -4.00
CA THR A 199 27.70 -10.53 -3.06
C THR A 199 28.86 -11.37 -3.60
N SER A 200 28.75 -11.88 -4.82
CA SER A 200 29.76 -12.73 -5.45
C SER A 200 31.12 -12.03 -5.49
N PRO A 201 32.20 -12.64 -4.94
CA PRO A 201 33.49 -11.97 -4.72
C PRO A 201 34.42 -12.00 -5.94
N TYR A 202 33.92 -12.44 -7.09
CA TYR A 202 34.70 -12.66 -8.31
C TYR A 202 34.23 -11.70 -9.42
N ALA A 203 34.98 -11.66 -10.53
CA ALA A 203 34.69 -10.75 -11.63
C ALA A 203 33.30 -11.02 -12.23
N MET A 204 32.41 -10.04 -12.10
CA MET A 204 31.10 -10.01 -12.72
C MET A 204 30.74 -8.58 -13.11
N LEU A 205 29.88 -8.43 -14.10
CA LEU A 205 29.17 -7.18 -14.36
C LEU A 205 27.89 -7.19 -13.53
N ASN A 206 27.69 -6.14 -12.74
CA ASN A 206 26.39 -5.83 -12.14
C ASN A 206 25.77 -4.67 -12.92
N ILE A 207 24.77 -4.98 -13.74
CA ILE A 207 24.11 -4.03 -14.64
C ILE A 207 22.77 -3.67 -14.03
N VAL A 208 22.69 -2.51 -13.39
CA VAL A 208 21.42 -1.96 -12.88
C VAL A 208 20.55 -1.57 -14.07
N ASN A 209 19.27 -1.91 -14.02
CA ASN A 209 18.33 -1.57 -15.07
C ASN A 209 18.06 -0.05 -15.08
N GLU A 210 18.20 0.57 -16.25
CA GLU A 210 17.93 2.00 -16.46
C GLU A 210 16.72 2.23 -17.38
N GLY A 211 16.11 1.18 -17.92
CA GLY A 211 14.97 1.33 -18.81
C GLY A 211 14.42 0.01 -19.34
N TRP A 212 13.13 0.02 -19.65
CA TRP A 212 12.44 -1.16 -20.18
C TRP A 212 12.80 -1.38 -21.65
N PHE A 213 13.07 -2.64 -22.00
CA PHE A 213 13.10 -3.07 -23.39
C PHE A 213 11.68 -3.11 -23.97
N ASP A 214 10.74 -3.63 -23.18
CA ASP A 214 9.30 -3.52 -23.40
C ASP A 214 8.63 -3.37 -22.03
N GLU A 215 8.12 -2.16 -21.75
CA GLU A 215 7.49 -1.83 -20.46
C GLU A 215 6.15 -2.57 -20.27
N SER A 216 5.40 -2.79 -21.36
CA SER A 216 4.10 -3.47 -21.29
C SER A 216 4.29 -4.95 -20.97
N ALA A 217 5.34 -5.56 -21.51
CA ALA A 217 5.74 -6.93 -21.19
C ALA A 217 6.60 -7.04 -19.92
N MET A 218 6.98 -5.91 -19.30
CA MET A 218 7.90 -5.82 -18.15
C MET A 218 9.23 -6.53 -18.39
N THR A 219 9.83 -6.30 -19.56
CA THR A 219 11.11 -6.90 -19.95
C THR A 219 12.22 -5.87 -20.03
N TYR A 220 13.42 -6.27 -19.63
CA TYR A 220 14.64 -5.45 -19.68
C TYR A 220 15.83 -6.28 -20.15
N CYS A 221 16.92 -5.62 -20.52
CA CYS A 221 18.14 -6.27 -21.00
C CYS A 221 19.37 -5.86 -20.19
N GLY A 222 20.29 -6.81 -20.01
CA GLY A 222 21.66 -6.55 -19.58
C GLY A 222 22.64 -7.01 -20.66
N ALA A 223 23.77 -6.33 -20.82
CA ALA A 223 24.70 -6.66 -21.89
C ALA A 223 26.18 -6.55 -21.49
N VAL A 224 26.97 -7.50 -22.00
CA VAL A 224 28.43 -7.41 -22.05
C VAL A 224 28.79 -6.70 -23.35
N ALA A 225 29.28 -5.47 -23.25
CA ALA A 225 29.69 -4.69 -24.41
C ALA A 225 31.21 -4.63 -24.54
N ASN A 226 31.70 -4.30 -25.73
CA ASN A 226 33.14 -4.15 -26.02
C ASN A 226 33.96 -5.40 -25.64
N ILE A 227 33.42 -6.58 -25.96
CA ILE A 227 34.09 -7.85 -25.69
C ILE A 227 35.39 -7.87 -26.50
N SER A 228 36.52 -8.21 -25.86
CA SER A 228 37.78 -8.39 -26.59
C SER A 228 37.66 -9.58 -27.53
N GLU A 229 38.23 -9.47 -28.74
CA GLU A 229 38.20 -10.54 -29.76
C GLU A 229 38.66 -11.90 -29.22
N ALA A 230 39.66 -11.92 -28.34
CA ALA A 230 40.15 -13.14 -27.68
C ALA A 230 39.08 -13.86 -26.84
N ASN A 231 37.99 -13.19 -26.50
CA ASN A 231 36.87 -13.73 -25.73
C ASN A 231 35.60 -13.94 -26.58
N TYR A 232 35.65 -13.81 -27.91
CA TYR A 232 34.45 -13.97 -28.74
C TYR A 232 33.81 -15.36 -28.66
N THR A 233 34.63 -16.39 -28.45
CA THR A 233 34.20 -17.78 -28.24
C THR A 233 33.99 -18.13 -26.77
N ARG A 234 34.29 -17.22 -25.84
CA ARG A 234 34.09 -17.45 -24.40
C ARG A 234 32.61 -17.35 -24.07
N ASP A 235 32.11 -18.34 -23.35
CA ASP A 235 30.73 -18.37 -22.90
C ASP A 235 30.50 -17.42 -21.72
N PHE A 236 29.38 -16.71 -21.76
CA PHE A 236 28.87 -15.90 -20.67
C PHE A 236 27.57 -16.51 -20.14
N ILE A 237 27.35 -16.32 -18.85
CA ILE A 237 26.14 -16.72 -18.14
C ILE A 237 25.60 -15.53 -17.35
N ALA A 238 24.28 -15.41 -17.29
CA ALA A 238 23.60 -14.29 -16.68
C ALA A 238 22.56 -14.72 -15.64
N ARG A 239 22.32 -13.85 -14.66
CA ARG A 239 21.25 -13.98 -13.67
C ARG A 239 20.62 -12.62 -13.43
N ALA A 240 19.33 -12.52 -13.67
CA ALA A 240 18.54 -11.34 -13.35
C ALA A 240 18.15 -11.30 -11.88
N TYR A 241 17.95 -10.09 -11.35
CA TYR A 241 17.49 -9.83 -10.00
C TYR A 241 16.50 -8.66 -9.95
N VAL A 242 15.72 -8.64 -8.86
CA VAL A 242 14.85 -7.52 -8.48
C VAL A 242 15.03 -7.28 -6.99
N THR A 243 15.35 -6.05 -6.60
CA THR A 243 15.54 -5.65 -5.21
C THR A 243 14.44 -4.69 -4.78
N ILE A 244 13.70 -5.04 -3.74
CA ILE A 244 12.77 -4.15 -3.06
C ILE A 244 13.53 -3.43 -1.95
N THR A 245 13.35 -2.12 -1.84
CA THR A 245 13.75 -1.32 -0.69
C THR A 245 12.52 -0.87 0.09
N TYR A 246 12.47 -1.24 1.36
CA TYR A 246 11.37 -0.92 2.24
C TYR A 246 11.55 0.45 2.90
N THR A 247 10.48 1.00 3.44
CA THR A 247 10.51 2.29 4.17
C THR A 247 11.42 2.29 5.41
N ASP A 248 11.78 1.12 5.93
CA ASP A 248 12.75 0.94 7.03
C ASP A 248 14.22 0.87 6.56
N ASN A 249 14.48 1.12 5.26
CA ASN A 249 15.78 1.05 4.56
C ASN A 249 16.41 -0.35 4.47
N THR A 250 15.68 -1.39 4.85
CA THR A 250 16.11 -2.75 4.55
C THR A 250 15.68 -3.14 3.14
N SER A 251 16.25 -4.22 2.63
CA SER A 251 15.95 -4.71 1.29
C SER A 251 15.82 -6.22 1.23
N VAL A 252 15.07 -6.69 0.24
CA VAL A 252 15.04 -8.10 -0.17
C VAL A 252 15.30 -8.18 -1.66
N THR A 253 16.11 -9.17 -2.07
CA THR A 253 16.41 -9.41 -3.49
C THR A 253 15.84 -10.74 -3.93
N VAL A 254 15.05 -10.73 -5.00
CA VAL A 254 14.55 -11.90 -5.70
C VAL A 254 15.46 -12.14 -6.91
N TYR A 255 15.94 -13.37 -7.06
CA TYR A 255 16.78 -13.76 -8.18
C TYR A 255 16.05 -14.71 -9.12
N SER A 256 16.33 -14.57 -10.40
CA SER A 256 15.95 -15.55 -11.43
C SER A 256 16.78 -16.83 -11.31
N GLY A 257 16.37 -17.86 -12.06
CA GLY A 257 17.27 -18.92 -12.48
C GLY A 257 18.38 -18.41 -13.40
N MET A 258 19.41 -19.22 -13.62
CA MET A 258 20.50 -18.85 -14.53
C MET A 258 20.03 -18.89 -15.99
N SER A 259 20.61 -18.04 -16.83
CA SER A 259 20.48 -18.16 -18.28
C SER A 259 21.17 -19.41 -18.81
N GLN A 260 20.90 -19.74 -20.07
CA GLN A 260 21.82 -20.60 -20.82
C GLN A 260 23.15 -19.87 -21.07
N THR A 261 24.22 -20.64 -21.21
CA THR A 261 25.54 -20.12 -21.58
C THR A 261 25.57 -19.75 -23.06
N ARG A 262 26.14 -18.59 -23.38
CA ARG A 262 26.28 -18.10 -24.76
C ARG A 262 27.57 -17.32 -24.95
N SER A 263 28.28 -17.59 -26.03
CA SER A 263 29.33 -16.73 -26.56
C SER A 263 28.80 -15.81 -27.66
N VAL A 264 29.45 -14.67 -27.87
CA VAL A 264 29.03 -13.72 -28.90
C VAL A 264 29.25 -14.28 -30.32
N SER A 265 30.30 -15.08 -30.54
CA SER A 265 30.54 -15.77 -31.83
C SER A 265 29.44 -16.79 -32.14
N TYR A 266 29.01 -17.58 -31.15
CA TYR A 266 27.91 -18.53 -31.33
C TYR A 266 26.62 -17.82 -31.74
N VAL A 267 26.24 -16.75 -31.03
CA VAL A 267 25.01 -16.00 -31.33
C VAL A 267 25.10 -15.32 -32.69
N ALA A 268 26.23 -14.70 -33.04
CA ALA A 268 26.42 -14.07 -34.33
C ALA A 268 26.31 -15.07 -35.49
N SER A 269 26.93 -16.25 -35.32
CA SER A 269 26.87 -17.35 -36.29
C SER A 269 25.43 -17.87 -36.47
N ALA A 270 24.68 -17.99 -35.37
CA ALA A 270 23.27 -18.39 -35.41
C ALA A 270 22.39 -17.35 -36.11
N VAL A 271 22.60 -16.04 -35.85
CA VAL A 271 21.89 -14.95 -36.53
C VAL A 271 22.17 -14.96 -38.04
N LYS A 272 23.44 -15.14 -38.43
CA LYS A 272 23.84 -15.28 -39.83
C LYS A 272 23.17 -16.49 -40.50
N ALA A 273 23.21 -17.64 -39.84
CA ALA A 273 22.58 -18.87 -40.35
C ALA A 273 21.06 -18.72 -40.53
N ALA A 274 20.40 -17.93 -39.68
CA ALA A 274 18.98 -17.61 -39.78
C ALA A 274 18.64 -16.53 -40.83
N GLY A 275 19.63 -15.97 -41.53
CA GLY A 275 19.41 -14.93 -42.53
C GLY A 275 19.21 -13.51 -41.95
N TYR A 276 19.83 -13.23 -40.80
CA TYR A 276 19.82 -11.91 -40.14
C TYR A 276 18.41 -11.37 -39.81
N PRO A 277 17.53 -12.16 -39.16
CA PRO A 277 16.16 -11.73 -38.88
C PRO A 277 16.13 -10.50 -37.97
N GLY A 278 15.42 -9.45 -38.42
CA GLY A 278 15.27 -8.21 -37.65
C GLY A 278 16.54 -7.35 -37.55
N ILE A 279 17.58 -7.64 -38.35
CA ILE A 279 18.82 -6.86 -38.41
C ILE A 279 18.82 -6.00 -39.66
N ALA A 280 19.11 -4.70 -39.52
CA ALA A 280 19.22 -3.83 -40.69
C ALA A 280 20.48 -4.17 -41.51
N ALA A 281 20.44 -3.98 -42.83
CA ALA A 281 21.57 -4.28 -43.70
C ALA A 281 22.87 -3.56 -43.29
N SER A 282 22.75 -2.35 -42.75
CA SER A 282 23.88 -1.56 -42.22
C SER A 282 24.49 -2.13 -40.93
N GLU A 283 23.77 -2.98 -40.21
CA GLU A 283 24.20 -3.57 -38.94
C GLU A 283 24.75 -5.00 -39.12
N ILE A 284 24.53 -5.63 -40.28
CA ILE A 284 25.08 -6.95 -40.61
C ILE A 284 26.61 -7.02 -40.40
N PRO A 285 27.42 -6.03 -40.82
CA PRO A 285 28.87 -6.07 -40.57
C PRO A 285 29.24 -6.12 -39.09
N VAL A 286 28.43 -5.52 -38.20
CA VAL A 286 28.64 -5.59 -36.75
C VAL A 286 28.44 -7.01 -36.25
N VAL A 287 27.37 -7.69 -36.69
CA VAL A 287 27.13 -9.11 -36.38
C VAL A 287 28.29 -9.97 -36.90
N ASP A 288 28.65 -9.81 -38.16
CA ASP A 288 29.70 -10.61 -38.80
C ASP A 288 31.08 -10.41 -38.15
N SER A 289 31.35 -9.24 -37.56
CA SER A 289 32.61 -8.96 -36.86
C SER A 289 32.85 -9.88 -35.66
N PHE A 290 31.79 -10.45 -35.06
CA PHE A 290 31.88 -11.35 -33.91
C PHE A 290 32.09 -12.81 -34.29
N ILE A 291 32.00 -13.18 -35.56
CA ILE A 291 32.11 -14.57 -36.02
C ILE A 291 33.59 -14.99 -36.00
N LYS A 292 33.87 -16.07 -35.27
CA LYS A 292 35.18 -16.73 -35.12
C LYS A 292 35.04 -18.24 -35.23
#